data_AF-A0A497GGS9-F1
#
_entry.id   AF-A0A497GGS9-F1
#
_cell.length_a   1.000
_cell.length_b   1.000
_cell.length_c   1.000
_cell.angle_alpha   90.00
_cell.angle_beta   90.00
_cell.angle_gamma   90.00
#
_symmetry.space_group_name_H-M   'P 1'
#
loop_
_entity.id
_entity.type
_entity.pdbx_description
1 polymer ?
#
loop_
_entity_poly.entity_id
_entity_poly.type
_entity_poly.pdbx_seq_one_letter_code
_entity_poly.pdbx_strand_id
1 'polypeptide(L)'
;MEYKQMAGRAGRPKYDKYGEAILIAKTYDELELLMEEYVRAEPEKIYSKLASEPVLRTQVLAIVSNEFAHTLDGIFDILEATLYAKQFNISSLNFSVKSVLFFLEKSEMIKMLEGKLIATLLGRRVTELYIDPLTASMVLDGLKKGKYHTLGYLHLISSTPDMPKLYLKRREKEKYSDILDELQALLFKKPPVDPIDFEYFLAELKTAMLLFDWIEEKSENYIIEKYDVGPGDIYNITRIAEWLLYSAYELAKIKGYTDHLRNLHILRERVKHGVKTELLELARIKMIGRVRARVLYDHGYRSISDLINADILELARIPTIGRKLAQHLKRLAKNGYLGQDLREDLVELEETPKKDKIDRRNTLDKFLGL
;
A
#
# COMPACT_ATOMS: atom_id res chain seq x y z
N MET A 1 28.77 -9.25 0.43
CA MET A 1 28.54 -8.05 1.28
C MET A 1 27.78 -8.42 2.55
N GLU A 2 26.70 -9.20 2.43
CA GLU A 2 25.84 -9.58 3.57
C GLU A 2 26.60 -10.30 4.68
N TYR A 3 27.45 -11.28 4.32
CA TYR A 3 28.31 -11.95 5.29
C TYR A 3 29.15 -10.97 6.12
N LYS A 4 29.84 -10.02 5.46
CA LYS A 4 30.69 -9.05 6.14
C LYS A 4 29.87 -8.14 7.07
N GLN A 5 28.63 -7.80 6.71
CA GLN A 5 27.71 -7.07 7.58
C GLN A 5 27.26 -7.89 8.80
N MET A 6 27.03 -9.20 8.64
CA MET A 6 26.73 -10.10 9.75
C MET A 6 27.93 -10.28 10.67
N ALA A 7 29.10 -10.58 10.10
CA ALA A 7 30.35 -10.76 10.83
C ALA A 7 30.75 -9.49 11.60
N GLY A 8 30.55 -8.30 11.03
CA GLY A 8 30.80 -7.02 11.70
C GLY A 8 29.91 -6.73 12.91
N ARG A 9 28.88 -7.54 13.19
CA ARG A 9 28.09 -7.47 14.43
C ARG A 9 28.70 -8.27 15.58
N ALA A 10 29.72 -9.08 15.32
CA ALA A 10 30.39 -9.88 16.34
C ALA A 10 31.40 -9.03 17.14
N GLY A 11 31.29 -9.08 18.46
CA GLY A 11 32.16 -8.34 19.40
C GLY A 11 31.50 -7.06 19.91
N ARG A 12 31.21 -7.03 21.21
CA ARG A 12 30.64 -5.85 21.88
C ARG A 12 31.77 -4.94 22.34
N PRO A 13 31.84 -3.68 21.86
CA PRO A 13 32.98 -2.80 22.11
C PRO A 13 33.37 -2.60 23.59
N LYS A 14 32.41 -2.70 24.51
CA LYS A 14 32.64 -2.50 25.95
C LYS A 14 33.06 -3.76 26.72
N TYR A 15 32.73 -4.95 26.22
CA TYR A 15 32.80 -6.18 27.01
C TYR A 15 33.79 -7.19 26.45
N ASP A 16 33.90 -7.27 25.13
CA ASP A 16 34.62 -8.35 24.47
C ASP A 16 35.98 -7.84 23.97
N LYS A 17 37.06 -8.59 24.23
CA LYS A 17 38.41 -8.24 23.75
C LYS A 17 38.58 -8.46 22.25
N TYR A 18 37.79 -9.36 21.68
CA TYR A 18 37.70 -9.64 20.25
C TYR A 18 36.31 -10.22 19.95
N GLY A 19 35.89 -10.17 18.68
CA GLY A 19 34.63 -10.77 18.20
C GLY A 19 34.90 -11.98 17.31
N GLU A 20 34.08 -13.02 17.43
CA GLU A 20 34.17 -14.23 16.62
C GLU A 20 32.95 -14.34 15.69
N ALA A 21 33.20 -14.53 14.40
CA ALA A 21 32.17 -14.78 13.40
C ALA A 21 32.44 -16.14 12.74
N ILE A 22 31.50 -17.08 12.88
CA ILE A 22 31.68 -18.48 12.49
C ILE A 22 30.78 -18.79 11.29
N LEU A 23 31.36 -19.37 10.25
CA LEU A 23 30.64 -20.00 9.13
C LEU A 23 30.58 -21.51 9.35
N ILE A 24 29.45 -22.13 9.01
CA ILE A 24 29.24 -23.57 9.19
C ILE A 24 29.28 -24.23 7.82
N ALA A 25 30.25 -25.11 7.60
CA ALA A 25 30.37 -25.96 6.42
C ALA A 25 29.94 -27.40 6.76
N LYS A 26 29.30 -28.09 5.82
CA LYS A 26 28.94 -29.52 5.93
C LYS A 26 30.03 -30.42 5.35
N THR A 27 30.87 -29.92 4.46
CA THR A 27 31.98 -30.66 3.83
C THR A 27 33.27 -29.83 3.84
N TYR A 28 34.41 -30.49 3.62
CA TYR A 28 35.70 -29.79 3.49
C TYR A 28 35.74 -28.89 2.24
N ASP A 29 35.19 -29.34 1.12
CA ASP A 29 35.10 -28.53 -0.10
C ASP A 29 34.27 -27.25 0.13
N GLU A 30 33.17 -27.36 0.88
CA GLU A 30 32.35 -26.19 1.26
C GLU A 30 33.12 -25.25 2.20
N LEU A 31 33.94 -25.79 3.11
CA LEU A 31 34.80 -24.97 3.98
C LEU A 31 35.79 -24.14 3.16
N GLU A 32 36.45 -24.74 2.17
CA GLU A 32 37.39 -24.03 1.30
C GLU A 32 36.68 -22.91 0.53
N LEU A 33 35.54 -23.22 -0.09
CA LEU A 33 34.70 -22.25 -0.79
C LEU A 33 34.27 -21.09 0.12
N LEU A 34 33.79 -21.38 1.33
CA LEU A 34 33.36 -20.35 2.29
C LEU A 34 34.52 -19.45 2.71
N MET A 35 35.70 -20.01 2.91
CA MET A 35 36.89 -19.23 3.24
C MET A 35 37.31 -18.32 2.08
N GLU A 36 37.24 -18.81 0.84
CA GLU A 36 37.62 -18.04 -0.34
C GLU A 36 36.61 -16.94 -0.66
N GLU A 37 35.34 -17.29 -0.83
CA GLU A 37 34.28 -16.40 -1.34
C GLU A 37 33.71 -15.44 -0.29
N TYR A 38 33.91 -15.70 1.02
CA TYR A 38 33.34 -14.86 2.08
C TYR A 38 34.40 -14.28 3.01
N VAL A 39 35.29 -15.12 3.56
CA VAL A 39 36.25 -14.66 4.56
C VAL A 39 37.36 -13.85 3.91
N ARG A 40 37.97 -14.38 2.84
CA ARG A 40 39.09 -13.76 2.14
C ARG A 40 38.67 -12.82 1.02
N ALA A 41 37.50 -13.03 0.41
CA ALA A 41 37.01 -12.16 -0.65
C ALA A 41 36.71 -10.74 -0.15
N GLU A 42 36.92 -9.79 -1.07
CA GLU A 42 36.42 -8.43 -0.96
C GLU A 42 34.91 -8.38 -1.22
N PRO A 43 34.18 -7.42 -0.63
CA PRO A 43 32.76 -7.25 -0.91
C PRO A 43 32.49 -6.98 -2.40
N GLU A 44 31.32 -7.42 -2.89
CA GLU A 44 30.89 -7.21 -4.27
C GLU A 44 30.72 -5.72 -4.57
N LYS A 45 30.96 -5.33 -5.82
CA LYS A 45 30.78 -3.95 -6.26
C LYS A 45 29.30 -3.56 -6.23
N ILE A 46 29.04 -2.31 -5.86
CA ILE A 46 27.69 -1.73 -5.90
C ILE A 46 27.38 -1.30 -7.34
N TYR A 47 26.27 -1.79 -7.88
CA TYR A 47 25.78 -1.42 -9.20
C TYR A 47 24.43 -0.72 -9.10
N SER A 48 24.24 0.33 -9.91
CA SER A 48 22.96 1.03 -10.03
C SER A 48 21.84 0.09 -10.48
N LYS A 49 20.66 0.21 -9.85
CA LYS A 49 19.44 -0.53 -10.20
C LYS A 49 18.41 0.33 -10.96
N LEU A 50 18.83 1.52 -11.40
CA LEU A 50 17.97 2.50 -12.09
C LEU A 50 17.32 1.92 -13.35
N ALA A 51 17.99 1.02 -14.07
CA ALA A 51 17.49 0.45 -15.33
C ALA A 51 16.29 -0.50 -15.19
N SER A 52 15.88 -0.85 -13.96
CA SER A 52 14.68 -1.66 -13.77
C SER A 52 13.43 -0.86 -14.17
N GLU A 53 12.54 -1.49 -14.92
CA GLU A 53 11.35 -0.83 -15.46
C GLU A 53 10.45 -0.18 -14.38
N PRO A 54 10.16 -0.82 -13.23
CA PRO A 54 9.37 -0.19 -12.16
C PRO A 54 9.99 1.10 -11.63
N VAL A 55 11.33 1.10 -11.46
CA VAL A 55 12.06 2.28 -11.00
C VAL A 55 12.03 3.36 -12.07
N LEU A 56 12.34 3.04 -13.34
CA LEU A 56 12.26 4.02 -14.42
C LEU A 56 10.87 4.62 -14.56
N ARG A 57 9.81 3.81 -14.49
CA ARG A 57 8.43 4.28 -14.61
C ARG A 57 8.06 5.31 -13.54
N THR A 58 8.43 5.03 -12.29
CA THR A 58 8.20 5.94 -11.17
C THR A 58 9.05 7.21 -11.29
N GLN A 59 10.34 7.08 -11.60
CA GLN A 59 11.26 8.23 -11.68
C GLN A 59 10.97 9.13 -12.88
N VAL A 60 10.67 8.58 -14.06
CA VAL A 60 10.32 9.36 -15.25
C VAL A 60 9.03 10.14 -15.02
N LEU A 61 8.00 9.52 -14.44
CA LEU A 61 6.78 10.25 -14.09
C LEU A 61 7.08 11.37 -13.07
N ALA A 62 7.89 11.10 -12.04
CA ALA A 62 8.26 12.11 -11.06
C ALA A 62 9.04 13.28 -11.67
N ILE A 63 9.94 13.03 -12.62
CA ILE A 63 10.67 14.09 -13.36
C ILE A 63 9.70 15.00 -14.11
N VAL A 64 8.72 14.42 -14.81
CA VAL A 64 7.73 15.19 -15.58
C VAL A 64 6.71 15.89 -14.66
N SER A 65 6.25 15.22 -13.61
CA SER A 65 5.27 15.76 -12.65
C SER A 65 5.81 16.93 -11.84
N ASN A 66 7.10 16.90 -11.46
CA ASN A 66 7.76 17.98 -10.74
C ASN A 66 8.33 19.07 -11.66
N GLU A 67 8.05 19.00 -12.97
CA GLU A 67 8.49 19.98 -13.96
C GLU A 67 10.02 20.13 -14.06
N PHE A 68 10.78 19.08 -13.70
CA PHE A 68 12.24 19.07 -13.85
C PHE A 68 12.66 18.91 -15.31
N ALA A 69 11.84 18.23 -16.12
CA ALA A 69 12.03 18.14 -17.56
C ALA A 69 10.70 18.09 -18.31
N HIS A 70 10.71 18.69 -19.51
CA HIS A 70 9.55 18.75 -20.41
C HIS A 70 9.81 18.06 -21.75
N THR A 71 10.98 17.47 -21.98
CA THR A 71 11.34 16.81 -23.23
C THR A 71 12.07 15.52 -22.93
N LEU A 72 12.15 14.64 -23.94
CA LEU A 72 12.95 13.42 -23.84
C LEU A 72 14.41 13.75 -23.50
N ASP A 73 14.99 14.74 -24.18
CA ASP A 73 16.38 15.16 -23.96
C ASP A 73 16.58 15.68 -22.53
N GLY A 74 15.67 16.52 -22.01
CA GLY A 74 15.75 17.00 -20.64
C GLY A 74 15.62 15.89 -19.59
N ILE A 75 14.87 14.82 -19.88
CA ILE A 75 14.85 13.62 -19.03
C ILE A 75 16.23 12.95 -19.04
N PHE A 76 16.87 12.83 -20.21
CA PHE A 76 18.21 12.26 -20.32
C PHE A 76 19.28 13.11 -19.62
N ASP A 77 19.20 14.44 -19.69
CA ASP A 77 20.10 15.35 -18.97
C ASP A 77 20.11 15.07 -17.46
N ILE A 78 18.94 14.79 -16.89
CA ILE A 78 18.81 14.41 -15.46
C ILE A 78 19.39 13.01 -15.23
N LEU A 79 19.09 12.05 -16.10
CA LEU A 79 19.57 10.68 -15.94
C LEU A 79 21.10 10.57 -16.09
N GLU A 80 21.74 11.46 -16.85
CA GLU A 80 23.20 11.56 -16.99
C GLU A 80 23.92 11.90 -15.68
N ALA A 81 23.24 12.56 -14.74
CA ALA A 81 23.79 12.86 -13.41
C ALA A 81 23.74 11.66 -12.44
N THR A 82 23.13 10.54 -12.82
CA THR A 82 22.90 9.39 -11.92
C THR A 82 24.11 8.46 -11.82
N LEU A 83 24.16 7.63 -10.76
CA LEU A 83 25.14 6.56 -10.64
C LEU A 83 25.10 5.58 -11.82
N TYR A 84 23.92 5.39 -12.43
CA TYR A 84 23.79 4.54 -13.62
C TYR A 84 24.65 5.05 -14.77
N ALA A 85 24.54 6.33 -15.10
CA ALA A 85 25.32 6.96 -16.18
C ALA A 85 26.84 6.96 -15.90
N LYS A 86 27.25 6.92 -14.62
CA LYS A 86 28.65 6.76 -14.23
C LYS A 86 29.19 5.33 -14.43
N GLN A 87 28.33 4.32 -14.38
CA GLN A 87 28.71 2.91 -14.42
C GLN A 87 28.42 2.23 -15.77
N PHE A 88 27.43 2.74 -16.51
CA PHE A 88 26.89 2.14 -17.71
C PHE A 88 26.62 3.20 -18.78
N ASN A 89 26.53 2.76 -20.04
CA ASN A 89 26.19 3.65 -21.15
C ASN A 89 24.71 4.08 -21.06
N ILE A 90 24.46 5.39 -20.93
CA ILE A 90 23.12 5.95 -20.78
C ILE A 90 22.20 5.65 -21.98
N SER A 91 22.76 5.51 -23.18
CA SER A 91 22.01 5.20 -24.41
C SER A 91 21.26 3.87 -24.33
N SER A 92 21.70 2.96 -23.44
CA SER A 92 20.98 1.71 -23.16
C SER A 92 19.57 1.93 -22.58
N LEU A 93 19.32 3.08 -21.93
CA LEU A 93 18.01 3.41 -21.37
C LEU A 93 17.03 3.99 -22.39
N ASN A 94 17.48 4.34 -23.60
CA ASN A 94 16.65 5.03 -24.60
C ASN A 94 15.35 4.27 -24.91
N PHE A 95 15.45 2.96 -25.17
CA PHE A 95 14.29 2.13 -25.43
C PHE A 95 13.36 2.04 -24.21
N SER A 96 13.91 1.81 -23.02
CA SER A 96 13.13 1.67 -21.79
C SER A 96 12.42 2.96 -21.39
N VAL A 97 13.09 4.12 -21.48
CA VAL A 97 12.50 5.44 -21.19
C VAL A 97 11.38 5.76 -22.19
N LYS A 98 11.58 5.49 -23.49
CA LYS A 98 10.53 5.65 -24.50
C LYS A 98 9.33 4.75 -24.25
N SER A 99 9.57 3.48 -23.91
CA SER A 99 8.51 2.53 -23.54
C SER A 99 7.72 3.02 -22.31
N VAL A 100 8.42 3.53 -21.30
CA VAL A 100 7.81 4.13 -20.11
C VAL A 100 6.97 5.36 -20.47
N LEU A 101 7.47 6.29 -21.28
CA LEU A 101 6.72 7.46 -21.71
C LEU A 101 5.46 7.06 -22.49
N PHE A 102 5.58 6.09 -23.39
CA PHE A 102 4.43 5.55 -24.13
C PHE A 102 3.38 4.93 -23.18
N PHE A 103 3.82 4.16 -22.19
CA PHE A 103 2.93 3.63 -21.15
C PHE A 103 2.24 4.76 -20.36
N LEU A 104 3.00 5.75 -19.88
CA LEU A 104 2.46 6.85 -19.07
C LEU A 104 1.46 7.70 -19.85
N GLU A 105 1.68 7.91 -21.15
CA GLU A 105 0.75 8.60 -22.04
C GLU A 105 -0.52 7.77 -22.26
N LYS A 106 -0.39 6.48 -22.57
CA LYS A 106 -1.51 5.56 -22.74
C LYS A 106 -2.38 5.43 -21.47
N SER A 107 -1.76 5.51 -20.29
CA SER A 107 -2.46 5.51 -19.00
C SER A 107 -2.95 6.90 -18.56
N GLU A 108 -2.91 7.90 -19.45
CA GLU A 108 -3.41 9.27 -19.24
C GLU A 108 -2.71 10.01 -18.07
N MET A 109 -1.47 9.64 -17.73
CA MET A 109 -0.70 10.25 -16.65
C MET A 109 0.17 11.42 -17.14
N ILE A 110 0.57 11.38 -18.40
CA ILE A 110 1.24 12.48 -19.08
C ILE A 110 0.55 12.76 -20.41
N LYS A 111 0.82 13.93 -21.00
CA LYS A 111 0.37 14.33 -22.33
C LYS A 111 1.46 15.15 -23.02
N MET A 112 1.49 15.09 -24.35
CA MET A 112 2.30 15.98 -25.17
C MET A 112 1.48 17.22 -25.57
N LEU A 113 1.93 18.42 -25.19
CA LEU A 113 1.33 19.70 -25.60
C LEU A 113 2.42 20.61 -26.15
N GLU A 114 2.26 21.12 -27.37
CA GLU A 114 3.22 22.04 -28.01
C GLU A 114 4.67 21.53 -27.99
N GLY A 115 4.85 20.21 -28.14
CA GLY A 115 6.17 19.56 -28.08
C GLY A 115 6.75 19.37 -26.68
N LYS A 116 5.96 19.65 -25.62
CA LYS A 116 6.34 19.46 -24.22
C LYS A 116 5.55 18.34 -23.55
N LEU A 117 6.26 17.50 -22.80
CA LEU A 117 5.72 16.53 -21.86
C LEU A 117 5.20 17.26 -20.61
N ILE A 118 3.92 17.04 -20.31
CA ILE A 118 3.23 17.65 -19.16
C ILE A 118 2.47 16.55 -18.42
N ALA A 119 2.64 16.48 -17.10
CA ALA A 119 1.86 15.58 -16.27
C ALA A 119 0.39 16.02 -16.19
N THR A 120 -0.53 15.07 -16.27
CA THR A 120 -1.95 15.32 -16.03
C THR A 120 -2.23 15.43 -14.53
N LEU A 121 -3.45 15.82 -14.15
CA LEU A 121 -3.88 15.78 -12.75
C LEU A 121 -3.71 14.37 -12.15
N LEU A 122 -3.98 13.33 -12.94
CA LEU A 122 -3.76 11.95 -12.56
C LEU A 122 -2.27 11.66 -12.32
N GLY A 123 -1.39 12.01 -13.26
CA GLY A 123 0.04 11.74 -13.12
C GLY A 123 0.68 12.43 -11.92
N ARG A 124 0.26 13.67 -11.64
CA ARG A 124 0.66 14.40 -10.44
C ARG A 124 0.20 13.68 -9.17
N ARG A 125 -1.07 13.27 -9.11
CA ARG A 125 -1.59 12.52 -7.95
C ARG A 125 -0.89 11.18 -7.74
N VAL A 126 -0.61 10.43 -8.82
CA VAL A 126 0.14 9.17 -8.74
C VAL A 126 1.52 9.40 -8.13
N THR A 127 2.18 10.50 -8.49
CA THR A 127 3.49 10.89 -7.92
C THR A 127 3.37 11.25 -6.44
N GLU A 128 2.36 12.04 -6.06
CA GLU A 128 2.10 12.44 -4.67
C GLU A 128 1.74 11.25 -3.76
N LEU A 129 0.99 10.27 -4.30
CA LEU A 129 0.65 9.04 -3.60
C LEU A 129 1.83 8.07 -3.46
N TYR A 130 2.90 8.30 -4.24
CA TYR A 130 4.12 7.50 -4.25
C TYR A 130 3.92 6.02 -4.63
N ILE A 131 2.91 5.75 -5.47
CA ILE A 131 2.61 4.40 -6.00
C ILE A 131 3.25 4.21 -7.38
N ASP A 132 3.54 2.96 -7.76
CA ASP A 132 3.97 2.65 -9.12
C ASP A 132 2.86 3.07 -10.12
N PRO A 133 3.18 3.78 -11.23
CA PRO A 133 2.21 4.07 -12.27
C PRO A 133 1.47 2.83 -12.83
N LEU A 134 2.09 1.64 -12.82
CA LEU A 134 1.42 0.38 -13.13
C LEU A 134 0.36 0.02 -12.08
N THR A 135 0.64 0.21 -10.79
CA THR A 135 -0.36 0.07 -9.71
C THR A 135 -1.57 0.96 -9.98
N ALA A 136 -1.34 2.24 -10.26
CA ALA A 136 -2.43 3.18 -10.54
C ALA A 136 -3.25 2.77 -11.78
N SER A 137 -2.59 2.35 -12.86
CA SER A 137 -3.26 1.85 -14.07
C SER A 137 -4.11 0.61 -13.78
N MET A 138 -3.56 -0.36 -13.04
CA MET A 138 -4.28 -1.60 -12.67
C MET A 138 -5.49 -1.31 -11.78
N VAL A 139 -5.34 -0.42 -10.80
CA VAL A 139 -6.43 -0.02 -9.90
C VAL A 139 -7.55 0.63 -10.69
N LEU A 140 -7.24 1.61 -11.54
CA LEU A 140 -8.24 2.31 -12.36
C LEU A 140 -8.98 1.36 -13.33
N ASP A 141 -8.25 0.46 -13.98
CA ASP A 141 -8.84 -0.56 -14.85
C ASP A 141 -9.75 -1.53 -14.09
N GLY A 142 -9.36 -1.90 -12.87
CA GLY A 142 -10.17 -2.73 -11.98
C GLY A 142 -11.45 -2.04 -11.54
N LEU A 143 -11.35 -0.79 -11.09
CA LEU A 143 -12.51 0.01 -10.67
C LEU A 143 -13.49 0.27 -11.82
N LYS A 144 -12.99 0.53 -13.02
CA LYS A 144 -13.83 0.75 -14.22
C LYS A 144 -14.70 -0.47 -14.58
N LYS A 145 -14.22 -1.68 -14.30
CA LYS A 145 -14.89 -2.95 -14.68
C LYS A 145 -15.67 -3.57 -13.52
N GLY A 146 -15.17 -3.42 -12.30
CA GLY A 146 -15.67 -4.07 -11.10
C GLY A 146 -16.92 -3.40 -10.54
N LYS A 147 -17.85 -4.21 -10.04
CA LYS A 147 -18.93 -3.72 -9.17
C LYS A 147 -18.48 -3.81 -7.72
N TYR A 148 -19.06 -2.99 -6.84
CA TYR A 148 -18.75 -2.99 -5.42
C TYR A 148 -18.72 -4.42 -4.82
N HIS A 149 -17.54 -4.83 -4.34
CA HIS A 149 -17.40 -6.02 -3.50
C HIS A 149 -16.10 -5.94 -2.67
N THR A 150 -16.19 -6.20 -1.36
CA THR A 150 -15.05 -6.12 -0.42
C THR A 150 -13.86 -6.96 -0.89
N LEU A 151 -14.09 -8.24 -1.19
CA LEU A 151 -13.02 -9.13 -1.67
C LEU A 151 -12.46 -8.67 -3.02
N GLY A 152 -13.28 -8.06 -3.88
CA GLY A 152 -12.85 -7.56 -5.18
C GLY A 152 -11.83 -6.41 -5.05
N TYR A 153 -12.06 -5.49 -4.10
CA TYR A 153 -11.07 -4.44 -3.79
C TYR A 153 -9.80 -5.00 -3.16
N LEU A 154 -9.93 -5.92 -2.19
CA LEU A 154 -8.77 -6.53 -1.53
C LEU A 154 -7.91 -7.31 -2.52
N HIS A 155 -8.54 -8.04 -3.45
CA HIS A 155 -7.84 -8.69 -4.55
C HIS A 155 -7.21 -7.68 -5.48
N LEU A 156 -7.94 -6.62 -5.87
CA LEU A 156 -7.43 -5.58 -6.76
C LEU A 156 -6.13 -4.96 -6.24
N ILE A 157 -6.09 -4.51 -4.99
CA ILE A 157 -4.87 -3.95 -4.40
C ILE A 157 -3.79 -5.01 -4.23
N SER A 158 -4.16 -6.27 -3.94
CA SER A 158 -3.21 -7.37 -3.78
C SER A 158 -2.53 -7.77 -5.09
N SER A 159 -3.19 -7.50 -6.21
CA SER A 159 -2.66 -7.69 -7.55
C SER A 159 -1.63 -6.66 -7.99
N THR A 160 -1.49 -5.54 -7.27
CA THR A 160 -0.64 -4.42 -7.71
C THR A 160 0.84 -4.68 -7.42
N PRO A 161 1.79 -4.16 -8.23
CA PRO A 161 3.23 -4.29 -7.96
C PRO A 161 3.65 -3.88 -6.54
N ASP A 162 3.01 -2.86 -5.98
CA ASP A 162 3.31 -2.31 -4.66
C ASP A 162 2.92 -3.23 -3.48
N MET A 163 2.03 -4.20 -3.69
CA MET A 163 1.69 -5.18 -2.65
C MET A 163 2.71 -6.33 -2.61
N PRO A 164 3.30 -6.69 -1.45
CA PRO A 164 3.99 -7.96 -1.29
C PRO A 164 2.98 -9.12 -1.35
N LYS A 165 3.25 -10.11 -2.20
CA LYS A 165 2.40 -11.29 -2.34
C LYS A 165 2.85 -12.39 -1.40
N LEU A 166 1.90 -13.04 -0.75
CA LEU A 166 2.18 -14.23 0.03
C LEU A 166 2.67 -15.36 -0.88
N TYR A 167 3.67 -16.09 -0.39
CA TYR A 167 4.14 -17.26 -1.11
C TYR A 167 3.04 -18.34 -1.16
N LEU A 168 2.75 -18.81 -2.37
CA LEU A 168 1.84 -19.92 -2.59
C LEU A 168 2.63 -21.23 -2.58
N LYS A 169 2.42 -22.07 -1.56
CA LYS A 169 3.07 -23.38 -1.52
C LYS A 169 2.43 -24.28 -2.58
N ARG A 170 3.21 -25.18 -3.17
CA ARG A 170 2.74 -26.15 -4.18
C ARG A 170 1.49 -26.93 -3.74
N ARG A 171 1.45 -27.33 -2.46
CA ARG A 171 0.30 -28.07 -1.86
C ARG A 171 -0.97 -27.24 -1.68
N GLU A 172 -0.87 -25.92 -1.76
CA GLU A 172 -2.01 -25.00 -1.60
C GLU A 172 -2.67 -24.66 -2.94
N LYS A 173 -2.02 -24.99 -4.08
CA LYS A 173 -2.48 -24.59 -5.42
C LYS A 173 -3.90 -25.07 -5.71
N GLU A 174 -4.19 -26.35 -5.49
CA GLU A 174 -5.50 -26.95 -5.71
C GLU A 174 -6.57 -26.27 -4.84
N LYS A 175 -6.32 -26.16 -3.54
CA LYS A 175 -7.18 -25.45 -2.59
C LYS A 175 -7.55 -24.04 -3.04
N TYR A 176 -6.57 -23.23 -3.47
CA TYR A 176 -6.86 -21.85 -3.90
C TYR A 176 -7.50 -21.79 -5.28
N SER A 177 -7.30 -22.79 -6.14
CA SER A 177 -8.03 -22.94 -7.40
C SER A 177 -9.52 -23.18 -7.14
N ASP A 178 -9.86 -24.11 -6.24
CA ASP A 178 -11.25 -24.40 -5.90
C ASP A 178 -11.95 -23.16 -5.30
N ILE A 179 -11.26 -22.46 -4.40
CA ILE A 179 -11.76 -21.20 -3.82
C ILE A 179 -11.96 -20.13 -4.90
N LEU A 180 -11.06 -20.05 -5.88
CA LEU A 180 -11.18 -19.11 -6.98
C LEU A 180 -12.41 -19.42 -7.84
N ASP A 181 -12.67 -20.69 -8.13
CA ASP A 181 -13.83 -21.08 -8.95
C ASP A 181 -15.15 -20.61 -8.33
N GLU A 182 -15.25 -20.65 -6.99
CA GLU A 182 -16.41 -20.15 -6.23
C GLU A 182 -16.48 -18.61 -6.18
N LEU A 183 -15.35 -17.92 -6.04
CA LEU A 183 -15.30 -16.49 -5.72
C LEU A 183 -15.00 -15.59 -6.92
N GLN A 184 -14.65 -16.14 -8.09
CA GLN A 184 -14.22 -15.38 -9.27
C GLN A 184 -15.20 -14.28 -9.69
N ALA A 185 -16.50 -14.49 -9.49
CA ALA A 185 -17.55 -13.52 -9.85
C ALA A 185 -17.49 -12.23 -9.01
N LEU A 186 -16.82 -12.28 -7.86
CA LEU A 186 -16.67 -11.17 -6.92
C LEU A 186 -15.40 -10.35 -7.19
N LEU A 187 -14.50 -10.85 -8.04
CA LEU A 187 -13.20 -10.24 -8.33
C LEU A 187 -13.30 -9.26 -9.50
N PHE A 188 -12.46 -8.22 -9.48
CA PHE A 188 -12.47 -7.19 -10.54
C PHE A 188 -11.54 -7.56 -11.71
N LYS A 189 -10.68 -8.56 -11.49
CA LYS A 189 -9.81 -9.16 -12.50
C LYS A 189 -10.30 -10.57 -12.78
N LYS A 190 -10.23 -10.96 -14.05
CA LYS A 190 -10.42 -12.35 -14.46
C LYS A 190 -9.12 -13.13 -14.26
N PRO A 191 -9.19 -14.44 -13.97
CA PRO A 191 -8.00 -15.27 -13.94
C PRO A 191 -7.32 -15.29 -15.32
N PRO A 192 -5.97 -15.24 -15.35
CA PRO A 192 -5.22 -15.39 -16.59
C PRO A 192 -5.25 -16.83 -17.09
N VAL A 193 -5.05 -17.01 -18.39
CA VAL A 193 -4.98 -18.34 -19.04
C VAL A 193 -3.59 -18.94 -18.92
N ASP A 194 -2.56 -18.09 -18.90
CA ASP A 194 -1.18 -18.54 -18.76
C ASP A 194 -0.96 -19.22 -17.39
N PRO A 195 -0.36 -20.43 -17.34
CA PRO A 195 -0.20 -21.16 -16.08
C PRO A 195 0.67 -20.47 -15.04
N ILE A 196 1.68 -19.70 -15.46
CA ILE A 196 2.59 -18.99 -14.56
C ILE A 196 1.87 -17.79 -13.97
N ASP A 197 1.22 -16.99 -14.81
CA ASP A 197 0.40 -15.86 -14.34
C ASP A 197 -0.75 -16.33 -13.45
N PHE A 198 -1.30 -17.52 -13.70
CA PHE A 198 -2.35 -18.12 -12.87
C PHE A 198 -1.84 -18.43 -11.46
N GLU A 199 -0.61 -18.93 -11.31
CA GLU A 199 -0.02 -19.14 -9.98
C GLU A 199 0.18 -17.82 -9.23
N TYR A 200 0.62 -16.76 -9.92
CA TYR A 200 0.68 -15.42 -9.34
C TYR A 200 -0.70 -14.93 -8.93
N PHE A 201 -1.73 -15.13 -9.76
CA PHE A 201 -3.10 -14.77 -9.44
C PHE A 201 -3.62 -15.48 -8.17
N LEU A 202 -3.28 -16.75 -7.99
CA LEU A 202 -3.62 -17.49 -6.77
C LEU A 202 -2.88 -16.94 -5.53
N ALA A 203 -1.63 -16.48 -5.68
CA ALA A 203 -0.91 -15.79 -4.63
C ALA A 203 -1.53 -14.42 -4.28
N GLU A 204 -2.02 -13.68 -5.28
CA GLU A 204 -2.80 -12.45 -5.10
C GLU A 204 -4.08 -12.74 -4.29
N LEU A 205 -4.82 -13.79 -4.65
CA LEU A 205 -6.02 -14.24 -3.94
C LEU A 205 -5.72 -14.66 -2.50
N LYS A 206 -4.66 -15.44 -2.26
CA LYS A 206 -4.20 -15.82 -0.92
C LYS A 206 -3.96 -14.58 -0.04
N THR A 207 -3.30 -13.57 -0.60
CA THR A 207 -3.03 -12.29 0.09
C THR A 207 -4.32 -11.53 0.39
N ALA A 208 -5.25 -11.47 -0.56
CA ALA A 208 -6.56 -10.84 -0.38
C ALA A 208 -7.41 -11.54 0.70
N MET A 209 -7.35 -12.87 0.78
CA MET A 209 -8.04 -13.63 1.80
C MET A 209 -7.47 -13.39 3.20
N LEU A 210 -6.16 -13.22 3.35
CA LEU A 210 -5.56 -12.80 4.63
C LEU A 210 -6.15 -11.46 5.08
N LEU A 211 -6.19 -10.48 4.18
CA LEU A 211 -6.79 -9.17 4.46
C LEU A 211 -8.28 -9.28 4.79
N PHE A 212 -8.98 -10.20 4.14
CA PHE A 212 -10.40 -10.45 4.41
C PHE A 212 -10.61 -11.01 5.82
N ASP A 213 -9.85 -12.04 6.21
CA ASP A 213 -9.90 -12.58 7.58
C ASP A 213 -9.49 -11.54 8.64
N TRP A 214 -8.54 -10.66 8.29
CA TRP A 214 -8.15 -9.54 9.12
C TRP A 214 -9.32 -8.57 9.40
N ILE A 215 -10.07 -8.16 8.39
CA ILE A 215 -11.23 -7.26 8.57
C ILE A 215 -12.49 -7.97 9.08
N GLU A 216 -12.51 -9.31 9.07
CA GLU A 216 -13.54 -10.13 9.71
C GLU A 216 -13.20 -10.52 11.15
N GLU A 217 -12.18 -9.87 11.73
CA GLU A 217 -11.78 -9.99 13.13
C GLU A 217 -11.30 -11.40 13.54
N LYS A 218 -10.76 -12.15 12.59
CA LYS A 218 -10.03 -13.37 12.95
C LYS A 218 -8.81 -13.00 13.81
N SER A 219 -8.53 -13.85 14.81
CA SER A 219 -7.40 -13.65 15.70
C SER A 219 -6.08 -13.70 14.91
N GLU A 220 -5.05 -13.00 15.39
CA GLU A 220 -3.74 -13.03 14.74
C GLU A 220 -3.18 -14.44 14.69
N ASN A 221 -3.33 -15.25 15.75
CA ASN A 221 -2.92 -16.66 15.76
C ASN A 221 -3.60 -17.47 14.65
N TYR A 222 -4.90 -17.27 14.43
CA TYR A 222 -5.62 -17.94 13.34
C TYR A 222 -5.03 -17.56 11.98
N ILE A 223 -4.72 -16.28 11.76
CA ILE A 223 -4.15 -15.79 10.50
C ILE A 223 -2.73 -16.34 10.30
N ILE A 224 -1.89 -16.30 11.35
CA ILE A 224 -0.53 -16.85 11.36
C ILE A 224 -0.54 -18.32 10.94
N GLU A 225 -1.39 -19.12 11.58
CA GLU A 225 -1.49 -20.56 11.31
C GLU A 225 -2.07 -20.86 9.92
N LYS A 226 -3.14 -20.16 9.52
CA LYS A 226 -3.85 -20.42 8.26
C LYS A 226 -3.02 -20.04 7.03
N TYR A 227 -2.29 -18.93 7.09
CA TYR A 227 -1.56 -18.37 5.95
C TYR A 227 -0.06 -18.66 5.97
N ASP A 228 0.46 -19.21 7.09
CA ASP A 228 1.88 -19.48 7.31
C ASP A 228 2.72 -18.20 7.22
N VAL A 229 2.37 -17.22 8.07
CA VAL A 229 2.99 -15.88 8.09
C VAL A 229 3.38 -15.49 9.51
N GLY A 230 4.32 -14.55 9.65
CA GLY A 230 4.64 -13.94 10.94
C GLY A 230 3.74 -12.74 11.30
N PRO A 231 3.72 -12.31 12.57
CA PRO A 231 3.04 -11.07 12.97
C PRO A 231 3.52 -9.84 12.20
N GLY A 232 4.82 -9.78 11.89
CA GLY A 232 5.41 -8.70 11.10
C GLY A 232 4.89 -8.63 9.67
N ASP A 233 4.60 -9.78 9.05
CA ASP A 233 4.03 -9.85 7.70
C ASP A 233 2.60 -9.31 7.70
N ILE A 234 1.78 -9.72 8.69
CA ILE A 234 0.41 -9.21 8.85
C ILE A 234 0.43 -7.69 9.00
N TYR A 235 1.29 -7.16 9.88
CA TYR A 235 1.42 -5.73 10.08
C TYR A 235 1.84 -5.00 8.79
N ASN A 236 2.82 -5.52 8.06
CA ASN A 236 3.30 -4.90 6.83
C ASN A 236 2.23 -4.93 5.72
N ILE A 237 1.60 -6.09 5.50
CA ILE A 237 0.56 -6.27 4.48
C ILE A 237 -0.64 -5.36 4.76
N THR A 238 -1.10 -5.29 6.01
CA THR A 238 -2.24 -4.44 6.39
C THR A 238 -1.93 -2.95 6.23
N ARG A 239 -0.72 -2.51 6.61
CA ARG A 239 -0.26 -1.13 6.40
C ARG A 239 -0.18 -0.76 4.91
N ILE A 240 0.38 -1.64 4.08
CA ILE A 240 0.45 -1.43 2.63
C ILE A 240 -0.96 -1.43 2.02
N ALA A 241 -1.84 -2.33 2.47
CA ALA A 241 -3.22 -2.38 2.02
C ALA A 241 -4.00 -1.10 2.38
N GLU A 242 -3.81 -0.53 3.58
CA GLU A 242 -4.39 0.76 3.96
C GLU A 242 -3.97 1.86 2.97
N TRP A 243 -2.66 1.96 2.70
CA TRP A 243 -2.11 2.97 1.78
C TRP A 243 -2.61 2.77 0.33
N LEU A 244 -2.71 1.54 -0.14
CA LEU A 244 -3.22 1.24 -1.49
C LEU A 244 -4.73 1.47 -1.60
N LEU A 245 -5.51 1.22 -0.55
CA LEU A 245 -6.93 1.56 -0.51
C LEU A 245 -7.16 3.07 -0.48
N TYR A 246 -6.35 3.81 0.28
CA TYR A 246 -6.34 5.27 0.22
C TYR A 246 -6.00 5.75 -1.20
N SER A 247 -4.96 5.18 -1.81
CA SER A 247 -4.57 5.51 -3.19
C SER A 247 -5.71 5.21 -4.18
N ALA A 248 -6.37 4.07 -4.05
CA ALA A 248 -7.52 3.72 -4.89
C ALA A 248 -8.69 4.71 -4.72
N TYR A 249 -8.95 5.20 -3.51
CA TYR A 249 -9.95 6.23 -3.24
C TYR A 249 -9.62 7.54 -3.97
N GLU A 250 -8.37 7.99 -3.89
CA GLU A 250 -7.90 9.22 -4.52
C GLU A 250 -7.92 9.15 -6.05
N LEU A 251 -7.50 8.01 -6.61
CA LEU A 251 -7.59 7.75 -8.05
C LEU A 251 -9.03 7.71 -8.55
N ALA A 252 -9.93 7.07 -7.78
CA ALA A 252 -11.36 7.05 -8.06
C ALA A 252 -11.96 8.45 -8.06
N LYS A 253 -11.57 9.31 -7.09
CA LYS A 253 -12.01 10.71 -7.00
C LYS A 253 -11.63 11.49 -8.26
N ILE A 254 -10.39 11.37 -8.73
CA ILE A 254 -9.90 12.05 -9.95
C ILE A 254 -10.63 11.57 -11.21
N LYS A 255 -10.92 10.26 -11.33
CA LYS A 255 -11.66 9.72 -12.48
C LYS A 255 -13.18 9.88 -12.40
N GLY A 256 -13.71 10.39 -11.28
CA GLY A 256 -15.15 10.55 -11.07
C GLY A 256 -15.89 9.23 -10.81
N TYR A 257 -15.19 8.19 -10.33
CA TYR A 257 -15.77 6.88 -9.97
C TYR A 257 -16.46 6.93 -8.60
N THR A 258 -17.47 7.79 -8.49
CA THR A 258 -18.15 8.15 -7.24
C THR A 258 -18.78 6.98 -6.50
N ASP A 259 -19.28 5.97 -7.23
CA ASP A 259 -19.88 4.75 -6.65
C ASP A 259 -18.90 3.92 -5.79
N HIS A 260 -17.59 4.11 -5.97
CA HIS A 260 -16.56 3.40 -5.21
C HIS A 260 -16.12 4.15 -3.94
N LEU A 261 -16.28 5.47 -3.87
CA LEU A 261 -15.64 6.32 -2.86
C LEU A 261 -16.00 5.92 -1.43
N ARG A 262 -17.30 5.83 -1.12
CA ARG A 262 -17.77 5.45 0.23
C ARG A 262 -17.23 4.07 0.65
N ASN A 263 -17.23 3.13 -0.29
CA ASN A 263 -16.85 1.75 -0.03
C ASN A 263 -15.34 1.59 0.17
N LEU A 264 -14.54 2.30 -0.63
CA LEU A 264 -13.09 2.36 -0.46
C LEU A 264 -12.70 3.02 0.86
N HIS A 265 -13.38 4.11 1.24
CA HIS A 265 -13.15 4.77 2.52
C HIS A 265 -13.46 3.85 3.71
N ILE A 266 -14.64 3.22 3.73
CA ILE A 266 -15.02 2.27 4.79
C ILE A 266 -14.04 1.10 4.84
N LEU A 267 -13.67 0.53 3.68
CA LEU A 267 -12.75 -0.61 3.62
C LEU A 267 -11.34 -0.24 4.10
N ARG A 268 -10.83 0.94 3.74
CA ARG A 268 -9.56 1.46 4.26
C ARG A 268 -9.56 1.47 5.78
N GLU A 269 -10.61 2.02 6.40
CA GLU A 269 -10.72 2.12 7.85
C GLU A 269 -10.84 0.73 8.50
N ARG A 270 -11.58 -0.19 7.88
CA ARG A 270 -11.66 -1.59 8.33
C ARG A 270 -10.31 -2.28 8.26
N VAL A 271 -9.52 -2.06 7.22
CA VAL A 271 -8.17 -2.61 7.07
C VAL A 271 -7.21 -1.99 8.08
N LYS A 272 -7.24 -0.66 8.26
CA LYS A 272 -6.42 0.06 9.25
C LYS A 272 -6.58 -0.50 10.66
N HIS A 273 -7.83 -0.72 11.07
CA HIS A 273 -8.14 -1.17 12.43
C HIS A 273 -8.29 -2.68 12.56
N GLY A 274 -8.48 -3.38 11.45
CA GLY A 274 -8.73 -4.81 11.40
C GLY A 274 -10.03 -5.21 12.06
N VAL A 275 -11.12 -4.53 11.69
CA VAL A 275 -12.44 -4.70 12.31
C VAL A 275 -13.56 -4.73 11.27
N LYS A 276 -14.71 -5.26 11.68
CA LYS A 276 -15.95 -5.12 10.93
C LYS A 276 -16.49 -3.69 11.03
N THR A 277 -17.41 -3.36 10.14
CA THR A 277 -17.94 -2.00 9.98
C THR A 277 -18.55 -1.46 11.29
N GLU A 278 -19.24 -2.30 12.06
CA GLU A 278 -19.90 -1.87 13.31
C GLU A 278 -18.93 -1.43 14.41
N LEU A 279 -17.64 -1.78 14.32
CA LEU A 279 -16.65 -1.42 15.33
C LEU A 279 -15.83 -0.18 14.97
N LEU A 280 -16.01 0.38 13.76
CA LEU A 280 -15.18 1.49 13.27
C LEU A 280 -15.19 2.69 14.21
N GLU A 281 -16.36 3.03 14.76
CA GLU A 281 -16.50 4.15 15.68
C GLU A 281 -15.64 3.98 16.95
N LEU A 282 -15.63 2.77 17.51
CA LEU A 282 -14.87 2.45 18.73
C LEU A 282 -13.37 2.29 18.44
N ALA A 283 -13.01 1.64 17.33
CA ALA A 283 -11.63 1.35 16.96
C ALA A 283 -10.81 2.61 16.61
N ARG A 284 -11.49 3.72 16.29
CA ARG A 284 -10.87 5.04 16.09
C ARG A 284 -10.34 5.65 17.38
N ILE A 285 -10.81 5.19 18.54
CA ILE A 285 -10.38 5.74 19.83
C ILE A 285 -8.96 5.26 20.13
N LYS A 286 -8.06 6.20 20.43
CA LYS A 286 -6.67 5.88 20.78
C LYS A 286 -6.63 4.84 21.91
N MET A 287 -5.78 3.82 21.74
CA MET A 287 -5.62 2.66 22.65
C MET A 287 -6.76 1.62 22.61
N ILE A 288 -7.80 1.80 21.78
CA ILE A 288 -8.76 0.75 21.45
C ILE A 288 -8.36 0.11 20.13
N GLY A 289 -7.77 -1.09 20.21
CA GLY A 289 -7.58 -1.96 19.04
C GLY A 289 -8.76 -2.92 18.85
N ARG A 290 -8.72 -3.71 17.77
CA ARG A 290 -9.68 -4.76 17.40
C ARG A 290 -10.33 -5.52 18.57
N VAL A 291 -9.53 -6.13 19.44
CA VAL A 291 -10.01 -6.97 20.54
C VAL A 291 -10.82 -6.14 21.54
N ARG A 292 -10.32 -4.97 21.93
CA ARG A 292 -11.00 -4.08 22.88
C ARG A 292 -12.29 -3.50 22.29
N ALA A 293 -12.27 -3.14 21.00
CA ALA A 293 -13.47 -2.66 20.31
C ALA A 293 -14.57 -3.72 20.33
N ARG A 294 -14.23 -4.97 19.99
CA ARG A 294 -15.18 -6.09 20.02
C ARG A 294 -15.72 -6.34 21.43
N VAL A 295 -14.85 -6.42 22.42
CA VAL A 295 -15.27 -6.66 23.81
C VAL A 295 -16.20 -5.55 24.31
N LEU A 296 -15.92 -4.28 24.03
CA LEU A 296 -16.81 -3.16 24.38
C LEU A 296 -18.18 -3.29 23.71
N TYR A 297 -18.18 -3.58 22.41
CA TYR A 297 -19.40 -3.73 21.61
C TYR A 297 -20.30 -4.86 22.13
N ASP A 298 -19.69 -6.00 22.48
CA ASP A 298 -20.40 -7.16 23.02
C ASP A 298 -20.97 -6.91 24.42
N HIS A 299 -20.38 -5.99 25.19
CA HIS A 299 -20.88 -5.53 26.49
C HIS A 299 -21.87 -4.36 26.38
N GLY A 300 -22.33 -4.02 25.16
CA GLY A 300 -23.36 -3.02 24.92
C GLY A 300 -22.86 -1.60 24.66
N TYR A 301 -21.54 -1.35 24.68
CA TYR A 301 -20.96 -0.05 24.34
C TYR A 301 -20.64 -0.02 22.85
N ARG A 302 -21.61 0.41 22.03
CA ARG A 302 -21.54 0.32 20.56
C ARG A 302 -21.12 1.63 19.90
N SER A 303 -21.22 2.73 20.63
CA SER A 303 -20.89 4.07 20.15
C SER A 303 -20.00 4.84 21.14
N ILE A 304 -19.42 5.94 20.70
CA ILE A 304 -18.71 6.89 21.57
C ILE A 304 -19.67 7.47 22.61
N SER A 305 -20.93 7.70 22.26
CA SER A 305 -21.96 8.18 23.18
C SER A 305 -22.16 7.23 24.36
N ASP A 306 -22.20 5.92 24.11
CA ASP A 306 -22.33 4.91 25.16
C ASP A 306 -21.14 4.98 26.14
N LEU A 307 -19.92 5.20 25.63
CA LEU A 307 -18.72 5.35 26.46
C LEU A 307 -18.71 6.66 27.28
N ILE A 308 -19.30 7.75 26.77
CA ILE A 308 -19.42 9.02 27.51
C ILE A 308 -20.34 8.84 28.72
N ASN A 309 -21.45 8.13 28.51
CA ASN A 309 -22.51 7.94 29.50
C ASN A 309 -22.20 6.83 30.51
N ALA A 310 -21.35 5.87 30.15
CA ALA A 310 -20.94 4.75 31.00
C ALA A 310 -20.33 5.18 32.34
N ASP A 311 -20.60 4.43 33.40
CA ASP A 311 -19.86 4.60 34.65
C ASP A 311 -18.42 4.07 34.54
N ILE A 312 -17.46 4.74 35.20
CA ILE A 312 -16.04 4.38 35.12
C ILE A 312 -15.79 3.01 35.77
N LEU A 313 -16.50 2.68 36.85
CA LEU A 313 -16.35 1.40 37.54
C LEU A 313 -16.97 0.27 36.71
N GLU A 314 -18.06 0.53 35.99
CA GLU A 314 -18.67 -0.42 35.06
C GLU A 314 -17.75 -0.71 33.87
N LEU A 315 -17.21 0.33 33.23
CA LEU A 315 -16.22 0.15 32.15
C LEU A 315 -14.98 -0.61 32.62
N ALA A 316 -14.50 -0.34 33.85
CA ALA A 316 -13.32 -0.97 34.40
C ALA A 316 -13.52 -2.46 34.77
N ARG A 317 -14.77 -2.95 34.80
CA ARG A 317 -15.10 -4.37 35.00
C ARG A 317 -15.05 -5.18 33.70
N ILE A 318 -15.06 -4.51 32.55
CA ILE A 318 -15.03 -5.18 31.25
C ILE A 318 -13.65 -5.82 31.04
N PRO A 319 -13.60 -7.08 30.56
CA PRO A 319 -12.33 -7.74 30.25
C PRO A 319 -11.45 -6.85 29.36
N THR A 320 -10.14 -6.82 29.63
CA THR A 320 -9.14 -6.01 28.89
C THR A 320 -9.23 -4.47 29.06
N ILE A 321 -10.25 -3.97 29.77
CA ILE A 321 -10.44 -2.53 30.06
C ILE A 321 -10.14 -2.27 31.54
N GLY A 322 -8.89 -1.94 31.84
CA GLY A 322 -8.50 -1.57 33.22
C GLY A 322 -8.96 -0.16 33.61
N ARG A 323 -8.96 0.14 34.91
CA ARG A 323 -9.40 1.44 35.48
C ARG A 323 -8.73 2.67 34.84
N LYS A 324 -7.42 2.60 34.58
CA LYS A 324 -6.68 3.68 33.89
C LYS A 324 -7.18 3.92 32.47
N LEU A 325 -7.49 2.84 31.75
CA LEU A 325 -8.02 2.92 30.38
C LEU A 325 -9.47 3.45 30.41
N ALA A 326 -10.33 2.96 31.29
CA ALA A 326 -11.70 3.48 31.45
C ALA A 326 -11.73 5.00 31.70
N GLN A 327 -10.87 5.51 32.60
CA GLN A 327 -10.72 6.95 32.85
C GLN A 327 -10.25 7.70 31.59
N HIS A 328 -9.29 7.12 30.86
CA HIS A 328 -8.77 7.71 29.63
C HIS A 328 -9.82 7.77 28.52
N LEU A 329 -10.59 6.69 28.33
CA LEU A 329 -11.67 6.60 27.35
C LEU A 329 -12.74 7.66 27.60
N LYS A 330 -13.20 7.79 28.84
CA LYS A 330 -14.20 8.80 29.19
C LYS A 330 -13.69 10.23 28.97
N ARG A 331 -12.40 10.48 29.21
CA ARG A 331 -11.77 11.78 28.91
C ARG A 331 -11.69 12.05 27.40
N LEU A 332 -11.25 11.07 26.60
CA LEU A 332 -11.15 11.20 25.15
C LEU A 332 -12.51 11.43 24.50
N ALA A 333 -13.51 10.65 24.92
CA ALA A 333 -14.86 10.73 24.42
C ALA A 333 -15.50 12.09 24.73
N LYS A 334 -15.26 12.66 25.92
CA LYS A 334 -15.75 14.01 26.30
C LYS A 334 -15.06 15.16 25.57
N ASN A 335 -13.77 15.03 25.29
CA ASN A 335 -12.98 16.11 24.69
C ASN A 335 -13.06 16.13 23.15
N GLY A 336 -13.89 15.28 22.53
CA GLY A 336 -14.06 15.26 21.08
C GLY A 336 -12.82 14.84 20.29
N TYR A 337 -11.79 14.28 20.95
CA TYR A 337 -10.61 13.71 20.29
C TYR A 337 -10.94 12.33 19.71
N LEU A 338 -11.89 12.32 18.78
CA LEU A 338 -11.78 11.52 17.57
C LEU A 338 -10.45 11.93 16.92
N GLY A 339 -9.62 10.99 16.46
CA GLY A 339 -8.30 11.29 15.89
C GLY A 339 -8.33 12.48 14.93
N GLN A 340 -7.29 13.32 14.98
CA GLN A 340 -7.17 14.60 14.25
C GLN A 340 -7.28 14.52 12.71
N ASP A 341 -7.52 13.35 12.11
CA ASP A 341 -7.54 13.13 10.66
C ASP A 341 -8.91 13.34 9.99
N LEU A 342 -9.95 13.81 10.71
CA LEU A 342 -11.35 13.68 10.24
C LEU A 342 -12.09 14.96 9.82
N ARG A 343 -11.55 16.17 10.02
CA ARG A 343 -12.30 17.39 9.62
C ARG A 343 -12.15 17.77 8.15
N GLU A 344 -11.13 17.28 7.45
CA GLU A 344 -10.94 17.63 6.03
C GLU A 344 -11.69 16.66 5.10
N ASP A 345 -11.76 15.36 5.43
CA ASP A 345 -12.33 14.34 4.53
C ASP A 345 -13.87 14.26 4.51
N LEU A 346 -14.54 14.63 5.61
CA LEU A 346 -16.01 14.56 5.72
C LEU A 346 -16.73 15.83 5.24
N VAL A 347 -16.08 17.00 5.37
CA VAL A 347 -16.65 18.28 4.88
C VAL A 347 -16.69 18.29 3.34
N GLU A 348 -15.70 17.70 2.67
CA GLU A 348 -15.71 17.56 1.20
C GLU A 348 -16.75 16.57 0.66
N LEU A 349 -17.25 15.63 1.48
CA LEU A 349 -18.29 14.67 1.08
C LEU A 349 -19.70 15.26 1.16
N GLU A 350 -19.94 16.23 2.03
CA GLU A 350 -21.22 16.93 2.15
C GLU A 350 -21.34 18.13 1.17
N GLU A 351 -20.22 18.68 0.70
CA GLU A 351 -20.18 19.81 -0.25
C GLU A 351 -19.99 19.40 -1.71
N THR A 352 -20.67 18.35 -2.18
CA THR A 352 -20.85 18.19 -3.63
C THR A 352 -21.88 19.22 -4.11
N PRO A 353 -21.55 20.13 -5.05
CA PRO A 353 -22.51 21.13 -5.49
C PRO A 353 -23.69 20.44 -6.16
N LYS A 354 -24.89 20.70 -5.64
CA LYS A 354 -26.14 20.48 -6.38
C LYS A 354 -25.96 21.10 -7.76
N LYS A 355 -26.33 20.35 -8.81
CA LYS A 355 -26.36 20.82 -10.19
C LYS A 355 -27.23 22.08 -10.30
N ASP A 356 -26.62 23.24 -10.11
CA ASP A 356 -27.19 24.49 -10.57
C ASP A 356 -26.84 24.66 -12.04
N LYS A 357 -27.88 24.91 -12.83
CA LYS A 357 -27.78 25.27 -14.24
C LYS A 357 -26.85 26.48 -14.36
N ILE A 358 -25.65 26.26 -14.90
CA ILE A 358 -24.76 27.35 -15.29
C ILE A 358 -25.40 28.05 -16.49
N ASP A 359 -26.03 29.19 -16.21
CA ASP A 359 -26.36 30.19 -17.22
C ASP A 359 -25.05 30.74 -17.79
N ARG A 360 -24.83 30.53 -19.08
CA ARG A 360 -23.66 31.01 -19.80
C ARG A 360 -23.90 32.46 -20.18
N ARG A 361 -23.47 33.40 -19.34
CA ARG A 361 -23.08 34.77 -19.73
C ARG A 361 -22.32 35.47 -18.60
N ASN A 362 -21.23 36.14 -18.97
CA ASN A 362 -20.53 37.20 -18.25
C ASN A 362 -19.54 36.85 -17.12
N THR A 363 -18.48 36.11 -17.43
CA THR A 363 -17.26 36.08 -16.58
C THR A 363 -15.95 36.36 -17.30
N LEU A 364 -15.97 36.86 -18.55
CA LEU A 364 -14.75 37.32 -19.24
C LEU A 364 -14.37 38.78 -18.90
N ASP A 365 -15.34 39.64 -18.58
CA ASP A 365 -15.06 41.08 -18.39
C ASP A 365 -14.45 41.42 -17.02
N LYS A 366 -14.55 40.53 -16.04
CA LYS A 366 -14.00 40.77 -14.68
C LYS A 366 -12.52 40.39 -14.54
N PHE A 367 -11.90 39.82 -15.57
CA PHE A 367 -10.50 39.42 -15.55
C PHE A 367 -9.57 40.35 -16.36
N LEU A 368 -10.13 41.24 -17.20
CA LEU A 368 -9.35 42.10 -18.09
C LEU A 368 -9.34 43.60 -17.74
N GLY A 369 -9.98 44.02 -16.64
CA GLY A 369 -9.79 45.37 -16.10
C GLY A 369 -10.07 46.51 -17.09
N LEU A 370 -11.22 46.48 -17.76
CA LEU A 370 -11.84 47.62 -18.43
C LEU A 370 -13.18 47.95 -17.79
#